data_AF-A0A2Z2NX88-F1
#
_entry.id   AF-A0A2Z2NX88-F1
#
_cell.length_a   1.000
_cell.length_b   1.000
_cell.length_c   1.000
_cell.angle_alpha   90.00
_cell.angle_beta   90.00
_cell.angle_gamma   90.00
#
_symmetry.space_group_name_H-M   'P 1'
#
loop_
_entity.id
_entity.type
_entity.pdbx_description
1 polymer ?
#
loop_
_entity_poly.entity_id
_entity_poly.type
_entity_poly.pdbx_seq_one_letter_code
_entity_poly.pdbx_strand_id
1 'polypeptide(L)' 'MLVEILTAISLVLVLEGLLPFLNPNGYKNTIRLMLEMPESRMRIVGLCSMIAGVVLLTLVR' A
#
# COMPACT_ATOMS: atom_id res chain seq x y z
N MET A 1 1.19 -23.70 1.30
CA MET A 1 0.58 -22.78 0.32
C MET A 1 -0.52 -21.88 0.90
N LEU A 2 -1.52 -22.43 1.62
CA LEU A 2 -2.62 -21.63 2.17
C LEU A 2 -2.18 -20.71 3.33
N VAL A 3 -1.32 -21.21 4.23
CA VAL A 3 -0.83 -20.47 5.41
C VAL A 3 -0.03 -19.25 5.00
N GLU A 4 0.77 -19.35 3.95
CA GLU A 4 1.61 -18.28 3.41
C GLU A 4 0.74 -17.17 2.82
N ILE A 5 -0.33 -17.53 2.11
CA ILE A 5 -1.32 -16.58 1.58
C ILE A 5 -2.04 -15.87 2.73
N LEU A 6 -2.54 -16.62 3.72
CA LEU A 6 -3.19 -16.02 4.90
C LEU A 6 -2.24 -15.09 5.64
N THR A 7 -0.97 -15.49 5.81
CA THR A 7 0.05 -14.67 6.47
C THR A 7 0.27 -13.36 5.73
N ALA A 8 0.42 -13.40 4.40
CA ALA A 8 0.57 -12.19 3.59
C ALA A 8 -0.65 -11.25 3.73
N ILE A 9 -1.87 -11.80 3.70
CA ILE A 9 -3.11 -11.02 3.89
C ILE A 9 -3.17 -10.42 5.30
N SER A 10 -2.83 -11.17 6.34
CA SER A 10 -2.79 -10.68 7.71
C SER A 10 -1.82 -9.50 7.87
N LEU A 11 -0.63 -9.58 7.27
CA LEU A 11 0.33 -8.48 7.31
C LEU A 11 -0.18 -7.23 6.61
N VAL A 12 -0.82 -7.38 5.44
CA VAL A 12 -1.44 -6.24 4.74
C VAL A 12 -2.51 -5.58 5.60
N LEU A 13 -3.39 -6.37 6.24
CA LEU A 13 -4.44 -5.84 7.12
C LEU A 13 -3.88 -5.11 8.35
N VAL A 14 -2.84 -5.67 8.98
CA VAL A 14 -2.18 -5.02 10.12
C VAL A 14 -1.56 -3.69 9.70
N LEU A 15 -0.85 -3.65 8.57
CA LEU A 15 -0.22 -2.42 8.07
C LEU A 15 -1.26 -1.35 7.66
N GLU A 16 -2.31 -1.76 6.95
CA GLU A 16 -3.43 -0.89 6.57
C GLU A 16 -4.17 -0.34 7.79
N GLY A 17 -4.32 -1.12 8.87
CA GLY A 17 -4.95 -0.67 10.11
C GLY A 17 -4.05 0.21 11.00
N LEU A 18 -2.73 0.07 10.88
CA LEU A 18 -1.76 0.76 11.74
C LEU A 18 -1.69 2.27 11.46
N LEU A 19 -1.71 2.66 10.18
CA LEU A 19 -1.75 4.07 9.75
C LEU A 19 -2.96 4.86 10.31
N PRO A 20 -4.22 4.40 10.12
CA PRO A 20 -5.39 5.09 10.67
C PRO A 20 -5.47 5.02 12.20
N PHE A 21 -4.92 3.98 12.83
CA PHE A 21 -4.89 3.85 14.29
C PHE A 21 -3.91 4.83 14.94
N LEU A 22 -2.68 4.96 14.40
CA LEU A 22 -1.66 5.83 14.96
C LEU A 22 -1.92 7.31 14.69
N ASN A 23 -2.39 7.67 13.49
CA ASN A 23 -2.66 9.06 13.13
C ASN A 23 -3.88 9.19 12.19
N PRO A 24 -5.11 9.18 12.75
CA PRO A 24 -6.33 9.24 11.94
C PRO A 24 -6.46 10.55 11.16
N ASN A 25 -5.94 11.66 11.68
CA ASN A 25 -6.00 12.97 11.02
C ASN A 25 -5.03 13.02 9.82
N GLY A 26 -3.82 12.51 9.99
CA GLY A 26 -2.84 12.36 8.90
C GLY A 26 -3.39 11.47 7.79
N TYR A 27 -3.94 10.30 8.14
CA TYR A 27 -4.54 9.38 7.19
C TYR A 27 -5.68 10.02 6.38
N LYS A 28 -6.60 10.74 7.03
CA LYS A 28 -7.67 11.48 6.34
C LYS A 28 -7.12 12.53 5.37
N ASN A 29 -6.04 13.23 5.74
CA ASN A 29 -5.42 14.22 4.87
C ASN A 29 -4.78 13.58 3.65
N THR A 30 -4.08 12.45 3.81
CA THR A 30 -3.50 11.69 2.70
C THR A 30 -4.57 11.21 1.72
N ILE A 31 -5.70 10.69 2.22
CA ILE A 31 -6.82 10.31 1.35
C ILE A 31 -7.37 11.52 0.57
N ARG A 32 -7.52 12.68 1.20
CA ARG A 32 -7.97 13.90 0.48
C ARG A 32 -7.01 14.28 -0.64
N LEU A 33 -5.71 14.25 -0.37
CA LEU A 33 -4.68 14.52 -1.38
C LEU A 33 -4.80 13.52 -2.55
N MET A 34 -5.05 12.24 -2.27
CA MET A 34 -5.26 11.23 -3.31
C MET A 34 -6.53 11.48 -4.14
N LEU A 35 -7.61 11.97 -3.53
CA LEU A 35 -8.85 12.31 -4.24
C LEU A 35 -8.69 13.53 -5.16
N GLU A 36 -7.82 14.47 -4.81
CA GLU A 36 -7.51 15.65 -5.63
C GLU A 36 -6.50 15.35 -6.75
N MET A 37 -5.83 14.20 -6.71
CA MET A 37 -4.87 13.80 -7.75
C MET A 37 -5.58 13.36 -9.03
N PRO A 38 -5.09 13.77 -10.22
CA PRO A 38 -5.63 13.28 -11.48
C PRO A 38 -5.36 11.78 -11.65
N GLU A 39 -6.33 11.05 -12.22
CA GLU A 39 -6.26 9.60 -12.39
C GLU A 39 -4.96 9.12 -13.05
N SER A 40 -4.45 9.86 -14.04
CA SER A 40 -3.21 9.54 -14.74
C SER A 40 -2.01 9.47 -13.79
N ARG A 41 -1.93 10.39 -12.82
CA ARG A 41 -0.87 10.39 -11.83
C ARG A 41 -1.03 9.25 -10.84
N MET A 42 -2.27 8.97 -10.41
CA MET A 42 -2.55 7.86 -9.50
C MET A 42 -2.17 6.50 -10.12
N ARG A 43 -2.40 6.32 -11.42
CA ARG A 43 -1.96 5.13 -12.17
C ARG A 43 -0.44 5.01 -12.24
N ILE A 44 0.27 6.11 -12.50
CA ILE A 44 1.75 6.10 -12.55
C ILE A 44 2.34 5.76 -11.18
N VAL A 45 1.83 6.36 -10.11
CA VAL A 45 2.27 6.05 -8.74
C VAL A 45 2.02 4.57 -8.43
N GLY A 46 0.86 4.04 -8.81
CA GLY A 46 0.55 2.62 -8.70
C GLY A 46 1.53 1.73 -9.48
N LEU A 47 1.83 2.09 -10.73
CA LEU A 47 2.79 1.36 -11.57
C LEU A 47 4.21 1.37 -10.96
N CYS A 48 4.68 2.52 -10.49
CA CYS A 48 5.96 2.63 -9.80
C CYS A 48 6.01 1.75 -8.55
N SER A 49 4.93 1.73 -7.75
CA SER A 49 4.82 0.87 -6.57
C SER A 49 4.85 -0.62 -6.93
N MET A 50 4.12 -1.02 -7.98
CA MET A 50 4.14 -2.40 -8.47
C MET A 50 5.54 -2.83 -8.93
N ILE A 51 6.22 -2.00 -9.71
CA ILE A 51 7.60 -2.29 -10.18
C ILE A 51 8.54 -2.40 -8.99
N ALA A 52 8.48 -1.46 -8.04
CA ALA A 52 9.30 -1.51 -6.83
C ALA A 52 9.04 -2.80 -6.02
N GLY A 53 7.77 -3.21 -5.89
CA GLY A 53 7.39 -4.45 -5.23
C GLY A 53 7.96 -5.70 -5.92
N VAL A 54 7.92 -5.76 -7.25
CA VAL A 54 8.54 -6.85 -8.03
C VAL A 54 10.05 -6.86 -7.84
N VAL A 55 10.71 -5.70 -7.95
CA VAL A 55 12.16 -5.60 -7.76
C VAL A 55 12.57 -6.06 -6.36
N LEU A 56 11.87 -5.61 -5.31
CA LEU A 56 12.11 -6.04 -3.94
C LEU A 56 11.90 -7.55 -3.77
N LEU A 57 10.84 -8.09 -4.37
CA LEU A 57 10.57 -9.53 -4.33
C LEU A 57 11.71 -10.33 -4.97
N THR A 58 12.25 -9.87 -6.10
CA THR A 58 13.40 -10.49 -6.81
C THR A 58 14.74 -10.28 -6.11
N LEU A 59 14.87 -9.29 -5.23
CA LEU A 59 16.10 -9.10 -4.44
C LEU A 59 16.09 -9.94 -3.16
N VAL A 60 14.92 -10.09 -2.53
CA VAL A 60 14.75 -10.85 -1.29
C VAL A 60 14.60 -12.34 -1.55
N ARG A 61 14.15 -12.74 -2.74
CA ARG A 61 14.04 -14.14 -3.18
C ARG A 61 14.92 -14.39 -4.39
#